data_AF-A0A379CF78-F1
#
_entry.id   AF-A0A379CF78-F1
#
_cell.length_a   1.000
_cell.length_b   1.000
_cell.length_c   1.000
_cell.angle_alpha   90.00
_cell.angle_beta   90.00
_cell.angle_gamma   90.00
#
_symmetry.space_group_name_H-M   'P 1'
#
loop_
_entity.id
_entity.type
_entity.pdbx_description
1 polymer ?
#
loop_
_entity_poly.entity_id
_entity_poly.type
_entity_poly.pdbx_seq_one_letter_code
_entity_poly.pdbx_strand_id
1 'polypeptide(L)'
;MGRSQECVDRELKGIRMGLIEPGYIKISDPNGTKKIKAVIDCVSDEISFKALENNRAIKEKRERPYRSQEIVNLRVKKFKLEKKLNEFNFLLDQSREGISTKLFKISLLPDSGLIVIDDVSKVIRKDVELAKDLRKSHVKWSENDGVFKGYLSVANLIGVKNTIKKYEAKYSASYKRK
;
A
#
# COMPACT_ATOMS: atom_id res chain seq x y z
N MET A 1 -2.21 -30.90 4.97
CA MET A 1 -2.19 -29.98 3.81
C MET A 1 -3.64 -29.83 3.32
N GLY A 2 -4.12 -28.63 2.93
CA GLY A 2 -5.37 -28.57 2.15
C GLY A 2 -6.50 -27.64 2.60
N ARG A 3 -6.23 -26.45 3.18
CA ARG A 3 -7.26 -25.37 3.29
C ARG A 3 -6.84 -24.04 2.68
N SER A 4 -5.56 -23.86 2.34
CA SER A 4 -5.04 -22.60 1.80
C SER A 4 -5.19 -22.46 0.29
N GLN A 5 -5.16 -23.56 -0.47
CA GLN A 5 -5.18 -23.53 -1.93
C GLN A 5 -6.58 -23.25 -2.49
N GLU A 6 -7.61 -23.93 -1.96
CA GLU A 6 -9.01 -23.72 -2.37
C GLU A 6 -9.54 -22.31 -2.05
N CYS A 7 -9.09 -21.71 -0.93
CA CYS A 7 -9.43 -20.32 -0.61
C CYS A 7 -8.79 -19.35 -1.61
N VAL A 8 -7.52 -19.57 -1.96
CA VAL A 8 -6.81 -18.76 -2.96
C VAL A 8 -7.49 -18.91 -4.32
N ASP A 9 -7.86 -20.12 -4.74
CA ASP A 9 -8.51 -20.34 -6.04
C ASP A 9 -9.93 -19.75 -6.10
N ARG A 10 -10.69 -19.79 -5.00
CA ARG A 10 -12.02 -19.17 -4.91
C ARG A 10 -11.94 -17.64 -4.94
N GLU A 11 -10.98 -17.04 -4.24
CA GLU A 11 -10.75 -15.59 -4.27
C GLU A 11 -10.18 -15.14 -5.62
N LEU A 12 -9.28 -15.90 -6.23
CA LEU A 12 -8.78 -15.66 -7.58
C LEU A 12 -9.90 -15.77 -8.61
N LYS A 13 -10.82 -16.72 -8.45
CA LYS A 13 -12.03 -16.84 -9.27
C LYS A 13 -12.98 -15.65 -9.05
N GLY A 14 -13.17 -15.20 -7.80
CA GLY A 14 -13.95 -14.00 -7.50
C GLY A 14 -13.33 -12.73 -8.08
N ILE A 15 -12.01 -12.61 -8.02
CA ILE A 15 -11.24 -11.54 -8.68
C ILE A 15 -11.40 -11.59 -10.21
N ARG A 16 -11.26 -12.78 -10.82
CA ARG A 16 -11.46 -13.00 -12.26
C ARG A 16 -12.86 -12.63 -12.72
N MET A 17 -13.86 -12.95 -11.91
CA MET A 17 -15.27 -12.63 -12.19
C MET A 17 -15.63 -11.17 -11.81
N GLY A 18 -14.67 -10.36 -11.33
CA GLY A 18 -14.93 -8.98 -10.91
C GLY A 18 -15.74 -8.84 -9.62
N LEU A 19 -15.94 -9.93 -8.89
CA LEU A 19 -16.72 -10.00 -7.64
C LEU A 19 -15.91 -9.60 -6.40
N ILE A 20 -14.59 -9.57 -6.51
CA ILE A 20 -13.69 -9.17 -5.42
C ILE A 20 -12.81 -8.03 -5.92
N GLU A 21 -13.02 -6.85 -5.35
CA GLU A 21 -12.15 -5.72 -5.62
C GLU A 21 -10.80 -5.88 -4.90
N PRO A 22 -9.69 -5.54 -5.56
CA PRO A 22 -8.37 -5.41 -4.93
C PRO A 22 -8.36 -4.49 -3.70
N GLY A 23 -9.38 -3.64 -3.54
CA GLY A 23 -9.67 -2.82 -2.36
C GLY A 23 -9.65 -3.60 -1.04
N TYR A 24 -10.04 -4.87 -1.05
CA TYR A 24 -10.22 -5.69 0.15
C TYR A 24 -8.98 -6.49 0.57
N ILE A 25 -7.89 -6.45 -0.22
CA ILE A 25 -6.66 -7.18 0.08
C ILE A 25 -5.87 -6.41 1.13
N LYS A 26 -5.85 -6.93 2.36
CA LYS A 26 -5.11 -6.35 3.49
C LYS A 26 -3.60 -6.51 3.29
N ILE A 27 -2.81 -5.56 3.79
CA ILE A 27 -1.33 -5.64 3.74
C ILE A 27 -0.80 -6.85 4.52
N SER A 28 -1.54 -7.30 5.54
CA SER A 28 -1.21 -8.51 6.31
C SER A 28 -1.46 -9.81 5.57
N ASP A 29 -2.17 -9.77 4.44
CA ASP A 29 -2.45 -10.98 3.67
C ASP A 29 -1.13 -11.54 3.10
N PRO A 30 -0.68 -12.73 3.53
CA PRO A 30 0.56 -13.32 3.05
C PRO A 30 0.54 -13.62 1.55
N ASN A 31 -0.66 -13.68 0.95
CA ASN A 31 -0.87 -13.86 -0.47
C ASN A 31 -1.34 -12.57 -1.16
N GLY A 32 -1.37 -11.42 -0.48
CA GLY A 32 -1.94 -10.18 -1.02
C GLY A 32 -1.27 -9.74 -2.33
N THR A 33 0.07 -9.76 -2.38
CA THR A 33 0.85 -9.50 -3.60
C THR A 33 0.48 -10.47 -4.73
N LYS A 34 0.35 -11.77 -4.44
CA LYS A 34 -0.01 -12.79 -5.43
C LYS A 34 -1.43 -12.57 -5.96
N LYS A 35 -2.37 -12.25 -5.09
CA LYS A 35 -3.77 -11.96 -5.46
C LYS A 35 -3.84 -10.73 -6.36
N ILE A 36 -3.20 -9.62 -6.00
CA ILE A 36 -3.15 -8.40 -6.84
C ILE A 36 -2.51 -8.70 -8.20
N LYS A 37 -1.38 -9.42 -8.22
CA LYS A 37 -0.69 -9.80 -9.45
C LYS A 37 -1.58 -10.64 -10.36
N ALA A 38 -2.32 -11.61 -9.82
CA ALA A 38 -3.25 -12.40 -10.60
C ALA A 38 -4.40 -11.56 -11.19
N VAL A 39 -4.88 -10.51 -10.49
CA VAL A 39 -5.84 -9.55 -11.09
C VAL A 39 -5.21 -8.85 -12.29
N ILE A 40 -3.97 -8.37 -12.14
CA ILE A 40 -3.23 -7.67 -13.20
C ILE A 40 -3.09 -8.57 -14.42
N ASP A 41 -2.67 -9.82 -14.22
CA ASP A 41 -2.51 -10.81 -15.28
C ASP A 41 -3.83 -11.03 -16.02
N CYS A 42 -4.95 -11.22 -15.29
CA CYS A 42 -6.26 -11.40 -15.90
C CYS A 42 -6.72 -10.17 -16.71
N VAL A 43 -6.49 -8.95 -16.20
CA VAL A 43 -6.80 -7.72 -16.95
C VAL A 43 -5.89 -7.60 -18.18
N SER A 44 -4.64 -8.04 -18.09
CA SER A 44 -3.70 -8.05 -19.21
C SER A 44 -4.11 -9.05 -20.30
N ASP A 45 -4.59 -10.23 -19.91
CA ASP A 45 -5.12 -11.25 -20.81
C ASP A 45 -6.37 -10.74 -21.53
N GLU A 46 -7.29 -10.11 -20.81
CA GLU A 46 -8.50 -9.52 -21.37
C GLU A 46 -8.19 -8.40 -22.39
N ILE A 47 -7.21 -7.54 -22.09
CA ILE A 47 -6.74 -6.52 -23.04
C ILE A 47 -6.22 -7.17 -24.33
N SER A 48 -5.41 -8.22 -24.18
CA SER A 48 -4.81 -8.93 -25.31
C SER A 48 -5.88 -9.63 -26.14
N PHE A 49 -6.81 -10.31 -25.49
CA PHE A 49 -7.94 -10.98 -26.13
C PHE A 49 -8.81 -9.99 -26.93
N LYS A 50 -9.29 -8.91 -26.29
CA LYS A 50 -10.11 -7.90 -26.99
C LYS A 50 -9.37 -7.24 -28.14
N ALA A 51 -8.06 -6.99 -28.00
CA ALA A 51 -7.24 -6.42 -29.07
C ALA A 51 -7.06 -7.41 -30.24
N LEU A 52 -6.83 -8.69 -29.96
CA LEU A 52 -6.70 -9.75 -30.96
C LEU A 52 -8.01 -9.92 -31.75
N GLU A 53 -9.15 -9.98 -31.07
CA GLU A 53 -10.46 -10.12 -31.70
C GLU A 53 -10.80 -8.91 -32.58
N ASN A 54 -10.48 -7.69 -32.14
CA ASN A 54 -10.61 -6.50 -32.98
C ASN A 54 -9.71 -6.55 -34.22
N ASN A 55 -8.45 -6.97 -34.06
CA ASN A 55 -7.52 -7.12 -35.18
C ASN A 55 -7.99 -8.19 -36.17
N ARG A 56 -8.56 -9.29 -35.67
CA ARG A 56 -9.14 -10.35 -36.47
C ARG A 56 -10.35 -9.86 -37.27
N ALA A 57 -11.27 -9.14 -36.62
CA ALA A 57 -12.42 -8.54 -37.29
C ALA A 57 -12.00 -7.59 -38.42
N ILE A 58 -10.97 -6.75 -38.21
CA ILE A 58 -10.41 -5.87 -39.25
C ILE A 58 -9.88 -6.68 -40.44
N LYS A 59 -9.10 -7.75 -40.19
CA LYS A 59 -8.57 -8.63 -41.24
C LYS A 59 -9.68 -9.29 -42.05
N GLU A 60 -10.77 -9.65 -41.38
CA GLU A 60 -11.95 -10.28 -41.97
C GLU A 60 -12.95 -9.24 -42.55
N LYS A 61 -12.60 -7.95 -42.58
CA LYS A 61 -13.46 -6.83 -43.04
C LYS A 61 -14.82 -6.77 -42.32
N ARG A 62 -14.86 -7.19 -41.05
CA ARG A 62 -16.03 -7.12 -40.16
C ARG A 62 -15.91 -5.93 -39.20
N GLU A 63 -17.03 -5.52 -38.63
CA GLU A 63 -17.03 -4.53 -37.56
C GLU A 63 -16.30 -5.06 -36.32
N ARG A 64 -15.64 -4.15 -35.59
CA ARG A 64 -14.91 -4.48 -34.37
C ARG A 64 -15.90 -4.90 -33.28
N PRO A 65 -15.76 -6.11 -32.69
CA PRO A 65 -16.64 -6.56 -31.63
C PRO A 65 -16.49 -5.75 -30.34
N TYR A 66 -15.34 -5.12 -30.11
CA TYR A 66 -15.07 -4.33 -28.89
C TYR A 66 -14.73 -2.89 -29.20
N ARG A 67 -15.25 -1.96 -28.39
CA ARG A 67 -14.95 -0.53 -28.53
C ARG A 67 -13.53 -0.23 -28.05
N SER A 68 -12.84 0.69 -28.73
CA SER A 68 -11.51 1.16 -28.32
C SER A 68 -11.51 1.68 -26.87
N GLN A 69 -12.59 2.35 -26.44
CA GLN A 69 -12.73 2.87 -25.08
C GLN A 69 -12.73 1.78 -24.01
N GLU A 70 -13.30 0.59 -24.30
CA GLU A 70 -13.29 -0.52 -23.35
C GLU A 70 -11.86 -1.01 -23.10
N ILE A 71 -11.06 -1.11 -24.15
CA ILE A 71 -9.65 -1.51 -24.07
C ILE A 71 -8.84 -0.46 -23.30
N VAL A 72 -9.11 0.83 -23.53
CA VAL A 72 -8.50 1.94 -22.75
C VAL A 72 -8.86 1.85 -21.27
N ASN A 73 -10.14 1.61 -20.95
CA ASN A 73 -10.59 1.47 -19.57
C ASN A 73 -9.88 0.31 -18.85
N LEU A 74 -9.70 -0.83 -19.53
CA LEU A 74 -8.94 -1.96 -18.99
C LEU A 74 -7.46 -1.60 -18.77
N ARG A 75 -6.82 -0.86 -19.69
CA ARG A 75 -5.44 -0.39 -19.52
C ARG A 75 -5.30 0.56 -18.32
N VAL A 76 -6.25 1.47 -18.12
CA VAL A 76 -6.29 2.36 -16.95
C VAL A 76 -6.47 1.55 -15.66
N LYS A 77 -7.35 0.54 -15.68
CA LYS A 77 -7.54 -0.38 -14.54
C LYS A 77 -6.25 -1.13 -14.21
N LYS A 78 -5.57 -1.67 -15.23
CA LYS A 78 -4.26 -2.34 -15.08
C LYS A 78 -3.23 -1.41 -14.45
N PHE A 79 -3.08 -0.20 -14.97
CA PHE A 79 -2.14 0.79 -14.43
C PHE A 79 -2.40 1.11 -12.95
N LYS A 80 -3.66 1.32 -12.57
CA LYS A 80 -4.04 1.55 -11.16
C LYS A 80 -3.70 0.35 -10.27
N LEU A 81 -3.88 -0.87 -10.77
CA LEU A 81 -3.54 -2.10 -10.07
C LEU A 81 -2.03 -2.26 -9.88
N GLU A 82 -1.23 -1.98 -10.92
CA GLU A 82 0.24 -2.03 -10.86
C GLU A 82 0.78 -1.01 -9.86
N LYS A 83 0.25 0.22 -9.86
CA LYS A 83 0.59 1.23 -8.87
C LYS A 83 0.29 0.73 -7.45
N LYS A 84 -0.89 0.14 -7.24
CA LYS A 84 -1.29 -0.42 -5.94
C LYS A 84 -0.40 -1.59 -5.51
N LEU A 85 0.00 -2.47 -6.43
CA LEU A 85 0.94 -3.56 -6.16
C LEU A 85 2.29 -3.02 -5.66
N ASN A 86 2.80 -1.97 -6.29
CA ASN A 86 4.05 -1.34 -5.89
C ASN A 86 3.95 -0.69 -4.51
N GLU A 87 2.87 0.04 -4.24
CA GLU A 87 2.61 0.61 -2.91
C GLU A 87 2.52 -0.48 -1.84
N PHE A 88 1.85 -1.58 -2.15
CA PHE A 88 1.71 -2.73 -1.25
C PHE A 88 3.06 -3.40 -0.93
N ASN A 89 3.86 -3.68 -1.96
CA ASN A 89 5.20 -4.25 -1.80
C ASN A 89 6.12 -3.32 -0.98
N PHE A 90 6.08 -2.02 -1.27
CA PHE A 90 6.84 -1.05 -0.49
C PHE A 90 6.45 -1.09 1.00
N LEU A 91 5.16 -1.07 1.32
CA LEU A 91 4.71 -1.11 2.72
C LEU A 91 5.06 -2.44 3.40
N LEU A 92 5.02 -3.57 2.68
CA LEU A 92 5.47 -4.86 3.18
C LEU A 92 6.96 -4.87 3.52
N ASP A 93 7.81 -4.40 2.61
CA ASP A 93 9.26 -4.35 2.83
C ASP A 93 9.59 -3.47 4.04
N GLN A 94 8.92 -2.31 4.14
CA GLN A 94 9.08 -1.40 5.28
C GLN A 94 8.57 -1.99 6.60
N SER A 95 7.56 -2.86 6.57
CA SER A 95 7.07 -3.56 7.77
C SER A 95 8.07 -4.60 8.28
N ARG A 96 8.83 -5.22 7.37
CA ARG A 96 9.84 -6.25 7.67
C ARG A 96 11.13 -5.65 8.22
N GLU A 97 11.57 -4.53 7.64
CA GLU A 97 12.79 -3.83 8.09
C GLU A 97 12.63 -3.35 9.53
N GLY A 98 11.41 -2.94 9.92
CA GLY A 98 11.17 -2.23 11.17
C GLY A 98 11.85 -0.86 11.15
N ILE A 99 11.23 0.16 11.74
CA ILE A 99 11.88 1.47 11.82
C ILE A 99 12.03 1.78 13.31
N SER A 100 13.19 1.48 13.84
CA SER A 100 13.51 1.75 15.25
C SER A 100 14.73 2.64 15.33
N THR A 101 14.62 3.71 16.09
CA THR A 101 15.74 4.58 16.44
C THR A 101 15.84 4.69 17.96
N LYS A 102 16.84 5.43 18.46
CA LYS A 102 17.01 5.62 19.93
C LYS A 102 15.85 6.41 20.56
N LEU A 103 15.12 7.18 19.76
CA LEU A 103 14.08 8.08 20.24
C LEU A 103 12.67 7.53 20.00
N PHE A 104 12.47 6.80 18.90
CA PHE A 104 11.16 6.36 18.45
C PHE A 104 11.19 4.93 17.91
N LYS A 105 10.08 4.22 18.06
CA LYS A 105 9.84 2.96 17.34
C LYS A 105 8.59 3.12 16.48
N ILE A 106 8.72 2.94 15.17
CA ILE A 106 7.60 2.93 14.24
C ILE A 106 7.26 1.49 13.89
N SER A 107 6.05 1.10 14.21
CA SER A 107 5.47 -0.19 13.86
C SER A 107 4.41 0.03 12.79
N LEU A 108 4.48 -0.75 11.71
CA LEU A 108 3.38 -0.81 10.75
C LEU A 108 2.42 -1.90 11.25
N LEU A 109 1.13 -1.59 11.31
CA LEU A 109 0.06 -2.53 11.63
C LEU A 109 -0.83 -2.74 10.40
N PRO A 110 -0.40 -3.60 9.46
CA PRO A 110 -1.11 -3.94 8.24
C PRO A 110 -2.58 -4.33 8.41
N ASP A 111 -2.90 -5.11 9.46
CA ASP A 111 -4.24 -5.64 9.73
C ASP A 111 -5.27 -4.56 10.03
N SER A 112 -4.84 -3.53 10.75
CA SER A 112 -5.65 -2.37 11.12
C SER A 112 -5.52 -1.21 10.12
N GLY A 113 -4.60 -1.31 9.15
CA GLY A 113 -4.27 -0.20 8.24
C GLY A 113 -3.67 1.00 8.96
N LEU A 114 -2.86 0.75 10.00
CA LEU A 114 -2.29 1.81 10.85
C LEU A 114 -0.76 1.83 10.83
N ILE A 115 -0.20 3.03 11.01
CA ILE A 115 1.19 3.28 11.42
C ILE A 115 1.13 3.67 12.89
N VAL A 116 1.99 3.06 13.71
CA VAL A 116 2.11 3.35 15.13
C VAL A 116 3.50 3.85 15.41
N ILE A 117 3.62 5.01 16.05
CA ILE A 117 4.86 5.56 16.57
C ILE A 117 4.81 5.39 18.09
N ASP A 118 5.85 4.81 18.67
CA ASP A 118 6.05 4.68 20.10
C ASP A 118 7.17 5.65 20.51
N ASP A 119 6.82 6.63 21.34
CA ASP A 119 7.71 7.70 21.81
C ASP A 119 8.53 7.25 23.02
N VAL A 120 9.47 6.34 22.77
CA VAL A 120 10.30 5.66 23.80
C VAL A 120 10.97 6.66 24.77
N SER A 121 11.43 7.80 24.27
CA SER A 121 12.10 8.84 25.07
C SER A 121 11.18 9.98 25.53
N LYS A 122 9.86 9.88 25.29
CA LYS A 122 8.86 10.93 25.57
C LYS A 122 9.21 12.29 24.95
N VAL A 123 9.86 12.28 23.79
CA VAL A 123 10.37 13.49 23.10
C VAL A 123 9.26 14.20 22.33
N ILE A 124 8.35 13.46 21.69
CA ILE A 124 7.20 14.06 20.98
C ILE A 124 6.31 14.81 21.96
N ARG A 125 6.15 14.29 23.19
CA ARG A 125 5.41 15.01 24.24
C ARG A 125 6.09 16.33 24.68
N LYS A 126 7.42 16.40 24.60
CA LYS A 126 8.21 17.54 25.10
C LYS A 126 8.48 18.61 24.04
N ASP A 127 8.53 18.26 22.75
CA ASP A 127 8.77 19.19 21.65
C ASP A 127 7.49 19.47 20.87
N VAL A 128 6.93 20.66 21.11
CA VAL A 128 5.68 21.14 20.52
C VAL A 128 5.77 21.27 19.00
N GLU A 129 6.94 21.61 18.45
CA GLU A 129 7.14 21.73 17.00
C GLU A 129 7.14 20.35 16.33
N LEU A 130 7.80 19.36 16.94
CA LEU A 130 7.76 17.97 16.48
C LEU A 130 6.33 17.41 16.50
N ALA A 131 5.60 17.63 17.59
CA ALA A 131 4.20 17.20 17.70
C ALA A 131 3.30 17.86 16.65
N LYS A 132 3.51 19.15 16.34
CA LYS A 132 2.78 19.85 15.27
C LYS A 132 3.12 19.30 13.89
N ASP A 133 4.39 19.05 13.60
CA ASP A 133 4.82 18.50 12.30
C ASP A 133 4.31 17.07 12.09
N LEU A 134 4.25 16.25 13.15
CA LEU A 134 3.61 14.93 13.10
C LEU A 134 2.07 15.01 13.02
N ARG A 135 1.43 16.05 13.57
CA ARG A 135 -0.03 16.26 13.44
C ARG A 135 -0.44 16.65 12.03
N LYS A 136 0.42 17.36 11.30
CA LYS A 136 0.18 17.73 9.88
C LYS A 136 0.06 16.51 8.96
N SER A 137 0.55 15.33 9.34
CA SER A 137 0.46 14.10 8.54
C SER A 137 -0.82 13.27 8.73
N HIS A 138 -1.95 13.91 9.11
CA HIS A 138 -3.29 13.31 9.19
C HIS A 138 -3.43 12.12 10.15
N VAL A 139 -3.06 12.34 11.41
CA VAL A 139 -3.06 11.29 12.43
C VAL A 139 -4.03 11.60 13.57
N LYS A 140 -5.01 10.71 13.83
CA LYS A 140 -5.90 10.77 15.00
C LYS A 140 -5.17 10.15 16.21
N TRP A 141 -4.49 11.01 16.95
CA TRP A 141 -3.84 10.63 18.21
C TRP A 141 -4.90 10.30 19.26
N SER A 142 -5.01 9.03 19.67
CA SER A 142 -5.65 8.69 20.93
C SER A 142 -4.57 8.68 21.98
N GLU A 143 -4.69 9.57 22.95
CA GLU A 143 -3.72 9.77 24.02
C GLU A 143 -3.88 8.65 25.05
N ASN A 144 -3.19 7.53 24.82
CA ASN A 144 -2.83 6.60 25.89
C ASN A 144 -1.32 6.36 25.79
N ASP A 145 -0.60 6.74 26.85
CA ASP A 145 0.78 6.30 27.12
C ASP A 145 1.87 6.55 26.07
N GLY A 146 1.77 7.60 25.26
CA GLY A 146 2.86 7.99 24.34
C GLY A 146 2.86 7.21 23.03
N VAL A 147 1.75 6.54 22.73
CA VAL A 147 1.52 5.81 21.49
C VAL A 147 0.73 6.66 20.50
N PHE A 148 1.22 6.70 19.28
CA PHE A 148 0.85 7.67 18.27
C PHE A 148 0.39 6.91 17.01
N LYS A 149 -0.92 6.85 16.70
CA LYS A 149 -1.49 5.98 15.62
C LYS A 149 -2.11 6.75 14.46
N GLY A 150 -1.69 6.49 13.23
CA GLY A 150 -2.23 7.11 11.99
C GLY A 150 -2.51 6.13 10.88
N TYR A 151 -3.19 6.59 9.82
CA TYR A 151 -3.51 5.72 8.67
C TYR A 151 -2.26 5.32 7.90
N LEU A 152 -2.17 4.05 7.53
CA LEU A 152 -1.09 3.48 6.75
C LEU A 152 -1.24 3.83 5.27
N SER A 153 -0.36 4.72 4.80
CA SER A 153 -0.15 5.01 3.40
C SER A 153 1.34 5.27 3.15
N VAL A 154 1.79 5.11 1.89
CA VAL A 154 3.18 5.41 1.51
C VAL A 154 3.52 6.87 1.82
N ALA A 155 2.63 7.80 1.48
CA ALA A 155 2.82 9.22 1.75
C ALA A 155 2.96 9.52 3.24
N ASN A 156 2.10 8.93 4.08
CA ASN A 156 2.16 9.12 5.52
C ASN A 156 3.44 8.52 6.11
N LEU A 157 3.86 7.33 5.65
CA LEU A 157 5.09 6.69 6.12
C LEU A 157 6.33 7.52 5.75
N ILE A 158 6.42 8.01 4.52
CA ILE A 158 7.52 8.87 4.08
C ILE A 158 7.52 10.18 4.88
N GLY A 159 6.35 10.81 5.06
CA GLY A 159 6.22 12.03 5.85
C GLY A 159 6.71 11.84 7.29
N VAL A 160 6.26 10.78 7.96
CA VAL A 160 6.70 10.44 9.31
C VAL A 160 8.21 10.19 9.36
N LYS A 161 8.78 9.42 8.42
CA LYS A 161 10.23 9.17 8.37
C LYS A 161 11.04 10.45 8.20
N ASN A 162 10.62 11.34 7.30
CA ASN A 162 11.31 12.60 7.04
C ASN A 162 11.25 13.52 8.27
N THR A 163 10.10 13.59 8.94
CA THR A 163 9.96 14.33 10.19
C THR A 163 10.88 13.76 11.26
N ILE A 164 10.86 12.45 11.51
CA ILE A 164 11.72 11.83 12.53
C ILE A 164 13.21 12.08 12.24
N LYS A 165 13.66 11.90 10.98
CA LYS A 165 15.05 12.14 10.58
C LYS A 165 15.48 13.60 10.81
N LYS A 166 14.62 14.57 10.50
CA LYS A 166 14.85 16.01 10.75
C LYS A 166 15.13 16.28 12.23
N TYR A 167 14.33 15.69 13.13
CA TYR A 167 14.46 15.93 14.56
C TYR A 167 15.55 15.07 15.22
N GLU A 168 15.85 13.87 14.70
CA GLU A 168 17.02 13.10 15.14
C GLU A 168 18.33 13.84 14.90
N ALA A 169 18.49 14.47 13.75
CA ALA A 169 19.66 15.32 13.48
C ALA A 169 19.76 16.47 14.51
N LYS A 170 18.63 17.08 14.86
CA LYS A 170 18.53 18.14 15.89
C LYS A 170 18.97 17.62 17.27
N TYR A 171 18.45 16.49 17.73
CA TYR A 171 18.73 15.96 19.07
C TYR A 171 20.10 15.28 19.20
N SER A 172 20.57 14.60 18.15
CA SER A 172 21.91 14.00 18.12
C SER A 172 23.03 15.05 18.14
N ALA A 173 22.80 16.24 17.56
CA ALA A 173 23.73 17.37 17.66
C ALA A 173 23.81 17.95 19.09
N SER A 174 22.70 17.93 19.84
CA SER A 174 22.66 18.39 21.24
C SER A 174 23.32 17.40 22.22
N TYR A 175 23.29 16.10 21.93
CA TYR A 175 23.90 15.07 22.77
C TYR A 175 25.42 14.91 22.59
N LYS A 176 26.02 15.44 21.51
CA LYS A 176 27.49 15.48 21.34
C LYS A 176 28.18 16.62 22.10
N ARG A 177 27.43 17.46 22.82
CA ARG A 177 27.96 18.61 23.58
C ARG A 177 27.94 18.41 25.11
N LYS A 178 27.69 17.19 25.57
CA LYS A 178 27.90 16.75 26.96
C LYS A 178 28.89 15.61 26.96
#